data_AF-A0A2G2JIB0-F1
#
_entry.id   AF-A0A2G2JIB0-F1
#
_cell.length_a   1.000
_cell.length_b   1.000
_cell.length_c   1.000
_cell.angle_alpha   90.00
_cell.angle_beta   90.00
_cell.angle_gamma   90.00
#
_symmetry.space_group_name_H-M   'P 1'
#
loop_
_entity.id
_entity.type
_entity.pdbx_description
1 polymer ?
#
loop_
_entity_poly.entity_id
_entity_poly.type
_entity_poly.pdbx_seq_one_letter_code
_entity_poly.pdbx_strand_id
1 'polypeptide(L)'
;MKIKNLPNKVISGAILGIASSHAIATDGLFLEGFGAISRSMGGTAVAHYVGPASMMVNPATMDLSDSAGELLLGFDLITTDIGATNPETGEHVSSSDHSNNRGPYVAPQFAYIHKVSNWTFGVGVFAQAGVGVEYGNDSFLSRGDVGGKGYAAGADTGLENASRLFILDIPFAASFKVNDRLTIGGSLDAKWTGL
;
A
#
# COMPACT_ATOMS: atom_id res chain seq x y z
N MET A 1 -26.06 19.43 35.66
CA MET A 1 -25.55 18.58 34.56
C MET A 1 -25.35 19.47 33.33
N LYS A 2 -24.10 19.88 33.02
CA LYS A 2 -23.80 20.83 31.93
C LYS A 2 -23.53 20.07 30.62
N ILE A 3 -24.52 20.02 29.73
CA ILE A 3 -24.36 19.68 28.32
C ILE A 3 -23.84 20.95 27.64
N LYS A 4 -22.51 21.11 27.46
CA LYS A 4 -21.99 22.34 26.83
C LYS A 4 -21.00 22.18 25.68
N ASN A 5 -20.61 20.95 25.31
CA ASN A 5 -19.54 20.76 24.31
C ASN A 5 -19.94 19.88 23.10
N LEU A 6 -21.20 19.45 23.01
CA LEU A 6 -21.67 18.62 21.89
C LEU A 6 -21.70 19.36 20.53
N PRO A 7 -22.14 20.63 20.41
CA PRO A 7 -22.27 21.26 19.09
C PRO A 7 -20.91 21.57 18.44
N ASN A 8 -19.90 21.96 19.23
CA ASN A 8 -18.57 22.29 18.68
C ASN A 8 -17.84 21.07 18.09
N LYS A 9 -18.07 19.87 18.64
CA LYS A 9 -17.50 18.62 18.12
C LYS A 9 -18.16 18.21 16.80
N VAL A 10 -19.47 18.35 16.70
CA VAL A 10 -20.23 18.04 15.47
C VAL A 10 -19.88 19.03 14.35
N ILE A 11 -19.79 20.32 14.68
CA ILE A 11 -19.40 21.37 13.73
C ILE A 11 -17.96 21.18 13.24
N SER A 12 -17.01 20.85 14.12
CA SER A 12 -15.63 20.55 13.71
C SER A 12 -15.53 19.31 12.84
N GLY A 13 -16.27 18.25 13.17
CA GLY A 13 -16.35 17.04 12.35
C GLY A 13 -16.93 17.29 10.95
N ALA A 14 -17.98 18.13 10.86
CA ALA A 14 -18.58 18.52 9.59
C ALA A 14 -17.62 19.39 8.74
N ILE A 15 -16.90 20.33 9.34
CA ILE A 15 -15.93 21.17 8.64
C ILE A 15 -14.75 20.34 8.12
N LEU A 16 -14.23 19.40 8.91
CA LEU A 16 -13.17 18.47 8.48
C LEU A 16 -13.66 17.54 7.35
N GLY A 17 -14.92 17.08 7.41
CA GLY A 17 -15.52 16.29 6.34
C GLY A 17 -15.66 17.05 5.02
N ILE A 18 -15.97 18.35 5.07
CA ILE A 18 -16.08 19.20 3.86
C ILE A 18 -14.70 19.61 3.33
N ALA A 19 -13.72 19.81 4.21
CA ALA A 19 -12.34 20.15 3.84
C ALA A 19 -11.51 18.94 3.36
N SER A 20 -12.08 17.73 3.42
CA SER A 20 -11.51 16.51 2.82
C SER A 20 -11.70 16.53 1.31
N SER A 21 -11.15 17.54 0.66
CA SER A 21 -11.11 17.68 -0.79
C SER A 21 -10.38 16.48 -1.37
N HIS A 22 -11.09 15.71 -2.18
CA HIS A 22 -10.61 14.62 -3.02
C HIS A 22 -9.16 14.82 -3.48
N ALA A 23 -8.21 14.15 -2.81
CA ALA A 23 -6.89 13.93 -3.37
C ALA A 23 -7.07 12.91 -4.50
N ILE A 24 -7.28 13.39 -5.73
CA ILE A 24 -7.22 12.55 -6.94
C ILE A 24 -5.73 12.27 -7.24
N ALA A 25 -5.04 11.68 -6.27
CA ALA A 25 -3.74 11.08 -6.45
C ALA A 25 -4.00 9.59 -6.45
N THR A 26 -4.13 9.00 -7.64
CA THR A 26 -4.12 7.55 -7.80
C THR A 26 -2.71 7.09 -7.50
N ASP A 27 -2.48 6.68 -6.26
CA ASP A 27 -1.30 5.92 -5.90
C ASP A 27 -1.54 4.47 -6.33
N GLY A 28 -1.14 4.15 -7.55
CA GLY A 28 -1.36 2.82 -8.13
C GLY A 28 -0.30 1.80 -7.75
N LEU A 29 0.72 2.21 -7.00
CA LEU A 29 1.90 1.38 -6.69
C LEU A 29 1.95 1.00 -5.21
N PHE A 30 1.75 1.97 -4.32
CA PHE A 30 1.77 1.70 -2.89
C PHE A 30 0.50 1.00 -2.43
N LEU A 31 0.67 0.09 -1.46
CA LEU A 31 -0.46 -0.57 -0.82
C LEU A 31 -1.27 0.42 0.02
N GLU A 32 -2.58 0.25 0.02
CA GLU A 32 -3.53 1.19 0.62
C GLU A 32 -3.46 1.24 2.15
N GLY A 33 -2.91 0.19 2.79
CA GLY A 33 -2.76 0.12 4.24
C GLY A 33 -1.93 -1.09 4.67
N PHE A 34 -1.39 -1.01 5.89
CA PHE A 34 -0.49 -2.01 6.46
C PHE A 34 -1.15 -2.73 7.63
N GLY A 35 -1.08 -4.06 7.60
CA GLY A 35 -1.82 -4.92 8.53
C GLY A 35 -3.33 -4.95 8.27
N ALA A 36 -3.98 -5.97 8.84
CA ALA A 36 -5.40 -6.23 8.61
C ALA A 36 -6.31 -5.09 9.10
N ILE A 37 -5.95 -4.42 10.21
CA ILE A 37 -6.77 -3.37 10.83
C ILE A 37 -6.82 -2.13 9.92
N SER A 38 -5.65 -1.58 9.53
CA SER A 38 -5.60 -0.40 8.68
C SER A 38 -6.27 -0.65 7.33
N ARG A 39 -5.98 -1.80 6.70
CA ARG A 39 -6.57 -2.17 5.41
C ARG A 39 -8.09 -2.30 5.48
N SER A 40 -8.61 -2.94 6.54
CA SER A 40 -10.06 -3.09 6.76
C SER A 40 -10.76 -1.75 7.05
N MET A 41 -10.02 -0.73 7.47
CA MET A 41 -10.50 0.63 7.69
C MET A 41 -10.19 1.57 6.51
N GLY A 42 -9.99 1.01 5.30
CA GLY A 42 -9.74 1.77 4.08
C GLY A 42 -8.39 2.50 4.07
N GLY A 43 -7.37 1.91 4.71
CA GLY A 43 -6.01 2.46 4.74
C GLY A 43 -5.74 3.50 5.83
N THR A 44 -6.72 3.77 6.68
CA THR A 44 -6.55 4.76 7.74
C THR A 44 -5.62 4.22 8.83
N ALA A 45 -4.66 5.04 9.28
CA ALA A 45 -3.72 4.68 10.36
C ALA A 45 -3.07 5.90 11.06
N VAL A 46 -3.49 7.13 10.74
CA VAL A 46 -2.79 8.35 11.19
C VAL A 46 -2.95 8.61 12.70
N ALA A 47 -4.11 8.31 13.29
CA ALA A 47 -4.45 8.77 14.64
C ALA A 47 -5.10 7.70 15.54
N HIS A 48 -5.05 6.43 15.14
CA HIS A 48 -5.58 5.32 15.92
C HIS A 48 -4.64 4.12 15.80
N TYR A 49 -4.78 3.16 16.71
CA TYR A 49 -3.93 1.99 16.75
C TYR A 49 -4.33 0.98 15.68
N VAL A 50 -3.38 0.56 14.85
CA VAL A 50 -3.58 -0.44 13.79
C VAL A 50 -2.69 -1.68 13.96
N GLY A 51 -2.23 -1.92 15.20
CA GLY A 51 -1.28 -2.99 15.52
C GLY A 51 0.18 -2.57 15.30
N PRO A 52 1.14 -3.50 15.36
CA PRO A 52 2.55 -3.25 15.05
C PRO A 52 2.77 -2.55 13.69
N ALA A 53 1.89 -2.75 12.72
CA ALA A 53 1.92 -2.09 11.41
C ALA A 53 1.81 -0.56 11.47
N SER A 54 1.43 0.02 12.60
CA SER A 54 1.47 1.47 12.87
C SER A 54 2.80 2.12 12.48
N MET A 55 3.93 1.38 12.57
CA MET A 55 5.25 1.87 12.19
C MET A 55 5.37 2.32 10.73
N MET A 56 4.53 1.80 9.82
CA MET A 56 4.56 2.14 8.39
C MET A 56 3.89 3.48 8.05
N VAL A 57 3.01 4.00 8.90
CA VAL A 57 2.23 5.21 8.62
C VAL A 57 2.43 6.28 9.69
N ASN A 58 2.27 5.92 10.96
CA ASN A 58 2.54 6.82 12.07
C ASN A 58 3.11 6.05 13.27
N PRO A 59 4.44 5.97 13.41
CA PRO A 59 5.11 5.35 14.54
C PRO A 59 4.62 5.83 15.91
N ALA A 60 4.15 7.08 16.04
CA ALA A 60 3.63 7.60 17.31
C ALA A 60 2.47 6.73 17.85
N THR A 61 1.66 6.16 16.96
CA THR A 61 0.52 5.32 17.35
C THR A 61 0.92 3.97 17.92
N MET A 62 2.18 3.53 17.82
CA MET A 62 2.67 2.31 18.49
C MET A 62 2.50 2.36 20.01
N ASP A 63 2.58 3.56 20.61
CA ASP A 63 2.37 3.77 22.04
C ASP A 63 0.91 3.53 22.47
N LEU A 64 -0.02 3.42 21.52
CA LEU A 64 -1.43 3.10 21.81
C LEU A 64 -1.68 1.61 22.06
N SER A 65 -0.69 0.72 21.86
CA SER A 65 -0.84 -0.70 22.20
C SER A 65 -1.10 -0.89 23.71
N ASP A 66 -1.98 -1.80 24.10
CA ASP A 66 -2.19 -2.11 25.53
C ASP A 66 -1.15 -3.10 26.08
N SER A 67 -0.34 -3.71 25.19
CA SER A 67 0.65 -4.73 25.56
C SER A 67 2.05 -4.15 25.75
N ALA A 68 2.84 -4.80 26.62
CA ALA A 68 4.28 -4.55 26.70
C ALA A 68 5.03 -5.08 25.47
N GLY A 69 4.50 -6.09 24.78
CA GLY A 69 5.08 -6.63 23.55
C GLY A 69 4.00 -7.22 22.66
N GLU A 70 4.06 -6.95 21.37
CA GLU A 70 3.04 -7.38 20.41
C GLU A 70 3.70 -7.81 19.10
N LEU A 71 3.29 -8.99 18.62
CA LEU A 71 3.79 -9.62 17.40
C LEU A 71 2.68 -9.63 16.35
N LEU A 72 3.01 -9.19 15.14
CA LEU A 72 2.19 -9.30 13.95
C LEU A 72 2.82 -10.31 13.00
N LEU A 73 2.03 -11.29 12.60
CA LEU A 73 2.34 -12.25 11.54
C LEU A 73 1.18 -12.20 10.54
N GLY A 74 1.48 -12.00 9.27
CA GLY A 74 0.47 -11.90 8.22
C GLY A 74 1.04 -12.11 6.83
N PHE A 75 0.16 -12.12 5.84
CA PHE A 75 0.50 -12.15 4.43
C PHE A 75 -0.46 -11.21 3.68
N ASP A 76 0.06 -10.40 2.77
CA ASP A 76 -0.74 -9.68 1.79
C ASP A 76 -0.88 -10.52 0.53
N LEU A 77 -2.11 -10.63 0.03
CA LEU A 77 -2.40 -11.21 -1.27
C LEU A 77 -2.79 -10.10 -2.22
N ILE A 78 -1.98 -9.86 -3.25
CA ILE A 78 -2.20 -8.80 -4.22
C ILE A 78 -2.55 -9.44 -5.57
N THR A 79 -3.77 -9.17 -6.03
CA THR A 79 -4.30 -9.57 -7.34
C THR A 79 -4.66 -8.34 -8.14
N THR A 80 -4.45 -8.38 -9.45
CA THR A 80 -4.83 -7.33 -10.38
C THR A 80 -5.67 -7.89 -11.51
N ASP A 81 -6.63 -7.10 -11.97
CA ASP A 81 -7.39 -7.35 -13.20
C ASP A 81 -7.23 -6.10 -14.08
N ILE A 82 -6.31 -6.18 -15.04
CA ILE A 82 -5.92 -5.06 -15.89
C ILE A 82 -6.02 -5.52 -17.33
N GLY A 83 -6.77 -4.79 -18.15
CA GLY A 83 -6.86 -5.02 -19.58
C GLY A 83 -6.47 -3.79 -20.39
N ALA A 84 -5.98 -4.03 -21.60
CA ALA A 84 -5.64 -3.01 -22.57
C ALA A 84 -6.45 -3.23 -23.85
N THR A 85 -6.97 -2.14 -24.41
CA THR A 85 -7.72 -2.16 -25.68
C THR A 85 -7.09 -1.18 -26.64
N ASN A 86 -6.83 -1.63 -27.87
CA ASN A 86 -6.43 -0.76 -28.95
C ASN A 86 -7.70 -0.04 -29.49
N PRO A 87 -7.79 1.30 -29.38
CA PRO A 87 -8.98 2.04 -29.81
C PRO A 87 -9.16 2.09 -31.34
N GLU A 88 -8.08 1.87 -32.10
CA GLU A 88 -8.12 1.91 -33.57
C GLU A 88 -8.53 0.56 -34.17
N THR A 89 -8.01 -0.55 -33.62
CA THR A 89 -8.29 -1.91 -34.13
C THR A 89 -9.39 -2.65 -33.37
N GLY A 90 -9.71 -2.21 -32.15
CA GLY A 90 -10.65 -2.89 -31.25
C GLY A 90 -10.08 -4.15 -30.59
N GLU A 91 -8.80 -4.47 -30.81
CA GLU A 91 -8.15 -5.61 -30.15
C GLU A 91 -8.07 -5.39 -28.64
N HIS A 92 -8.35 -6.43 -27.88
CA HIS A 92 -8.30 -6.41 -26.41
C HIS A 92 -7.36 -7.51 -25.91
N VAL A 93 -6.60 -7.19 -24.87
CA VAL A 93 -5.81 -8.16 -24.11
C VAL A 93 -6.01 -7.90 -22.62
N SER A 94 -6.17 -8.98 -21.86
CA SER A 94 -6.21 -8.93 -20.41
C SER A 94 -4.91 -9.46 -19.86
N SER A 95 -4.41 -8.86 -18.77
CA SER A 95 -3.27 -9.37 -18.05
C SER A 95 -3.59 -10.76 -17.52
N SER A 96 -2.70 -11.71 -17.74
CA SER A 96 -2.82 -13.07 -17.24
C SER A 96 -1.88 -13.31 -16.06
N ASP A 97 -2.12 -14.42 -15.36
CA ASP A 97 -1.29 -14.99 -14.30
C ASP A 97 -0.29 -16.05 -14.82
N HIS A 98 -0.16 -16.19 -16.13
CA HIS A 98 0.71 -17.17 -16.78
C HIS A 98 2.14 -16.62 -17.02
N SER A 99 3.10 -17.49 -17.32
CA SER A 99 4.52 -17.14 -17.57
C SER A 99 5.24 -16.45 -16.38
N ASN A 100 6.03 -15.39 -16.63
CA ASN A 100 6.90 -14.72 -15.66
C ASN A 100 6.13 -13.90 -14.60
N ASN A 101 4.82 -13.72 -14.78
CA ASN A 101 3.92 -13.04 -13.84
C ASN A 101 2.89 -13.98 -13.18
N ARG A 102 3.37 -14.88 -12.31
CA ARG A 102 2.54 -15.81 -11.51
C ARG A 102 1.78 -15.10 -10.38
N GLY A 103 0.82 -14.27 -10.72
CA GLY A 103 -0.15 -13.76 -9.75
C GLY A 103 -0.93 -14.91 -9.09
N PRO A 104 -1.42 -14.75 -7.84
CA PRO A 104 -1.31 -13.57 -6.97
C PRO A 104 0.06 -13.42 -6.28
N TYR A 105 0.44 -12.18 -5.99
CA TYR A 105 1.63 -11.90 -5.17
C TYR A 105 1.31 -12.12 -3.71
N VAL A 106 2.09 -12.99 -3.07
CA VAL A 106 2.01 -13.23 -1.63
C VAL A 106 3.21 -12.57 -0.97
N ALA A 107 2.97 -11.49 -0.23
CA ALA A 107 4.01 -10.81 0.51
C ALA A 107 3.89 -11.10 2.01
N PRO A 108 4.93 -11.57 2.69
CA PRO A 108 4.89 -11.72 4.13
C PRO A 108 4.86 -10.37 4.84
N GLN A 109 4.10 -10.31 5.93
CA GLN A 109 4.13 -9.22 6.90
C GLN A 109 4.57 -9.78 8.25
N PHE A 110 5.66 -9.23 8.79
CA PHE A 110 6.15 -9.58 10.11
C PHE A 110 6.50 -8.31 10.85
N ALA A 111 6.02 -8.13 12.07
CA ALA A 111 6.45 -7.01 12.88
C ALA A 111 6.37 -7.31 14.37
N TYR A 112 7.23 -6.66 15.13
CA TYR A 112 7.23 -6.75 16.57
C TYR A 112 7.39 -5.35 17.16
N ILE A 113 6.62 -5.05 18.20
CA ILE A 113 6.80 -3.85 19.02
C ILE A 113 7.02 -4.23 20.46
N HIS A 114 7.79 -3.41 21.19
CA HIS A 114 8.05 -3.60 22.60
C HIS A 114 8.10 -2.27 23.34
N LYS A 115 7.43 -2.20 24.50
CA LYS A 115 7.35 -1.02 25.35
C LYS A 115 8.33 -1.09 26.51
N VAL A 116 9.07 -0.01 26.70
CA VAL A 116 10.00 0.19 27.81
C VAL A 116 9.84 1.60 28.35
N SER A 117 9.24 1.72 29.55
CA SER A 117 8.94 3.03 30.15
C SER A 117 8.08 3.87 29.20
N ASN A 118 8.51 5.11 28.88
CA ASN A 118 7.82 5.99 27.95
C ASN A 118 8.18 5.75 26.47
N TRP A 119 8.94 4.71 26.17
CA TRP A 119 9.35 4.37 24.81
C TRP A 119 8.63 3.13 24.30
N THR A 120 8.29 3.12 23.00
CA THR A 120 7.90 1.91 22.26
C THR A 120 8.82 1.76 21.06
N PHE A 121 9.54 0.64 20.98
CA PHE A 121 10.40 0.31 19.85
C PHE A 121 9.71 -0.71 18.95
N GLY A 122 10.00 -0.66 17.66
CA GLY A 122 9.41 -1.56 16.68
C GLY A 122 10.36 -1.90 15.55
N VAL A 123 10.25 -3.12 15.05
CA VAL A 123 10.89 -3.56 13.81
C VAL A 123 9.92 -4.42 13.02
N GLY A 124 9.95 -4.31 11.71
CA GLY A 124 9.11 -5.13 10.85
C GLY A 124 9.67 -5.33 9.45
N VAL A 125 8.93 -6.11 8.68
CA VAL A 125 9.15 -6.43 7.27
C VAL A 125 7.78 -6.42 6.61
N PHE A 126 7.58 -5.54 5.64
CA PHE A 126 6.31 -5.34 4.94
C PHE A 126 6.55 -5.22 3.44
N ALA A 127 5.59 -5.69 2.63
CA ALA A 127 5.49 -5.17 1.27
C ALA A 127 4.88 -3.77 1.32
N GLN A 128 5.59 -2.78 0.80
CA GLN A 128 5.11 -1.40 0.70
C GLN A 128 4.36 -1.15 -0.60
N ALA A 129 4.83 -1.76 -1.67
CA ALA A 129 4.27 -1.62 -3.01
C ALA A 129 4.41 -2.94 -3.74
N GLY A 130 3.46 -3.22 -4.64
CA GLY A 130 3.45 -4.45 -5.41
C GLY A 130 2.44 -4.38 -6.54
N VAL A 131 2.91 -4.38 -7.78
CA VAL A 131 2.04 -4.51 -8.96
C VAL A 131 2.76 -5.28 -10.04
N GLY A 132 2.01 -6.06 -10.82
CA GLY A 132 2.53 -6.69 -12.03
C GLY A 132 1.45 -6.88 -13.08
N VAL A 133 1.87 -6.85 -14.33
CA VAL A 133 1.04 -7.13 -15.51
C VAL A 133 1.79 -8.07 -16.45
N GLU A 134 1.05 -8.87 -17.21
CA GLU A 134 1.58 -9.82 -18.19
C GLU A 134 0.57 -10.05 -19.30
N TYR A 135 0.93 -9.60 -20.49
CA TYR A 135 0.08 -9.66 -21.68
C TYR A 135 0.59 -10.70 -22.69
N GLY A 136 1.56 -11.54 -22.31
CA GLY A 136 2.12 -12.57 -23.17
C GLY A 136 2.95 -12.00 -24.32
N ASN A 137 3.14 -12.80 -25.37
CA ASN A 137 3.89 -12.42 -26.57
C ASN A 137 3.07 -12.48 -27.86
N ASP A 138 1.77 -12.79 -27.76
CA ASP A 138 0.82 -12.99 -28.87
C ASP A 138 -0.22 -11.87 -28.99
N SER A 139 -0.19 -10.89 -28.09
CA SER A 139 -1.09 -9.74 -28.13
C SER A 139 -0.58 -8.63 -29.05
N PHE A 140 -1.46 -7.67 -29.36
CA PHE A 140 -1.08 -6.48 -30.14
C PHE A 140 0.06 -5.67 -29.48
N LEU A 141 0.24 -5.78 -28.15
CA LEU A 141 1.32 -5.13 -27.40
C LEU A 141 2.70 -5.72 -27.69
N SER A 142 2.76 -6.89 -28.34
CA SER A 142 3.99 -7.59 -28.73
C SER A 142 4.30 -7.46 -30.22
N ARG A 143 3.73 -6.46 -30.91
CA ARG A 143 3.97 -6.19 -32.33
C ARG A 143 4.85 -4.94 -32.53
N GLY A 144 5.59 -4.90 -33.62
CA GLY A 144 6.33 -3.72 -34.03
C GLY A 144 5.43 -2.68 -34.70
N ASP A 145 5.82 -1.40 -34.64
CA ASP A 145 5.24 -0.37 -35.51
C ASP A 145 5.76 -0.54 -36.94
N VAL A 146 4.84 -0.60 -37.90
CA VAL A 146 5.18 -0.63 -39.33
C VAL A 146 4.60 0.61 -39.99
N GLY A 147 5.47 1.57 -40.31
CA GLY A 147 5.09 2.77 -41.08
C GLY A 147 4.46 3.90 -40.26
N GLY A 148 4.67 3.95 -38.94
CA GLY A 148 4.24 5.07 -38.10
C GLY A 148 2.75 5.07 -37.77
N LYS A 149 2.09 3.91 -37.89
CA LYS A 149 0.65 3.71 -37.68
C LYS A 149 0.33 2.85 -36.47
N GLY A 150 1.34 2.50 -35.67
CA GLY A 150 1.19 1.66 -34.48
C GLY A 150 1.32 0.16 -34.78
N TYR A 151 1.03 -0.65 -33.76
CA TYR A 151 1.17 -2.10 -33.71
C TYR A 151 0.54 -2.81 -34.93
N ALA A 152 1.36 -3.18 -35.92
CA ALA A 152 0.85 -3.70 -37.20
C ALA A 152 0.61 -5.22 -37.15
N ALA A 153 -0.53 -5.68 -37.68
CA ALA A 153 -0.81 -7.11 -37.81
C ALA A 153 0.24 -7.82 -38.68
N GLY A 154 0.79 -8.94 -38.19
CA GLY A 154 1.86 -9.69 -38.86
C GLY A 154 3.28 -9.16 -38.61
N ALA A 155 3.44 -8.18 -37.72
CA ALA A 155 4.74 -7.68 -37.24
C ALA A 155 5.06 -8.17 -35.83
N ASP A 156 4.76 -9.44 -35.53
CA ASP A 156 4.95 -10.02 -34.21
C ASP A 156 6.45 -10.07 -33.85
N THR A 157 6.80 -9.46 -32.72
CA THR A 157 8.20 -9.36 -32.27
C THR A 157 8.67 -10.62 -31.55
N GLY A 158 7.73 -11.44 -31.06
CA GLY A 158 7.99 -12.58 -30.20
C GLY A 158 8.43 -12.21 -28.78
N LEU A 159 8.46 -10.91 -28.43
CA LEU A 159 8.81 -10.43 -27.10
C LEU A 159 7.61 -10.50 -26.16
N GLU A 160 7.83 -10.98 -24.94
CA GLU A 160 6.84 -10.91 -23.86
C GLU A 160 6.62 -9.45 -23.44
N ASN A 161 5.37 -9.08 -23.19
CA ASN A 161 5.00 -7.79 -22.65
C ASN A 161 4.54 -7.95 -21.20
N ALA A 162 5.47 -7.72 -20.28
CA ALA A 162 5.25 -7.88 -18.85
C ALA A 162 5.94 -6.77 -18.05
N SER A 163 5.44 -6.53 -16.84
CA SER A 163 6.06 -5.64 -15.87
C SER A 163 5.84 -6.16 -14.45
N ARG A 164 6.82 -5.94 -13.58
CA ARG A 164 6.76 -6.24 -12.16
C ARG A 164 7.44 -5.12 -11.38
N LEU A 165 6.83 -4.74 -10.26
CA LEU A 165 7.43 -3.91 -9.25
C LEU A 165 7.08 -4.50 -7.89
N PHE A 166 8.08 -4.63 -7.04
CA PHE A 166 7.90 -4.98 -5.64
C PHE A 166 8.81 -4.13 -4.77
N ILE A 167 8.26 -3.54 -3.71
CA ILE A 167 9.03 -2.79 -2.71
C ILE A 167 8.85 -3.48 -1.37
N LEU A 168 9.96 -4.00 -0.84
CA LEU A 168 10.07 -4.47 0.53
C LEU A 168 10.53 -3.31 1.41
N ASP A 169 9.89 -3.15 2.56
CA ASP A 169 10.21 -2.13 3.55
C ASP A 169 10.49 -2.78 4.91
N ILE A 170 11.64 -2.42 5.49
CA ILE A 170 12.11 -2.87 6.79
C ILE A 170 12.25 -1.65 7.71
N PRO A 171 11.15 -1.23 8.37
CA PRO A 171 11.17 -0.10 9.29
C PRO A 171 11.80 -0.47 10.64
N PHE A 172 12.63 0.44 11.15
CA PHE A 172 13.08 0.51 12.54
C PHE A 172 12.46 1.75 13.17
N ALA A 173 11.47 1.55 14.03
CA ALA A 173 10.63 2.63 14.54
C ALA A 173 10.77 2.81 16.05
N ALA A 174 10.64 4.07 16.48
CA ALA A 174 10.56 4.44 17.88
C ALA A 174 9.40 5.43 18.09
N SER A 175 8.69 5.23 19.20
CA SER A 175 7.67 6.14 19.71
C SER A 175 8.03 6.55 21.13
N PHE A 176 7.78 7.81 21.47
CA PHE A 176 8.04 8.39 22.78
C PHE A 176 6.81 9.14 23.30
N LYS A 177 6.27 8.67 24.43
CA LYS A 177 5.19 9.33 25.15
C LYS A 177 5.72 10.55 25.90
N VAL A 178 5.50 11.73 25.34
CA VAL A 178 5.93 13.01 25.93
C VAL A 178 5.09 13.32 27.18
N ASN A 179 3.78 13.10 27.09
CA ASN A 179 2.82 13.25 28.18
C ASN A 179 1.52 12.49 27.86
N ASP A 180 0.49 12.63 28.69
CA ASP A 180 -0.80 11.91 28.52
C ASP A 180 -1.62 12.33 27.30
N ARG A 181 -1.18 13.33 26.53
CA ARG A 181 -1.90 13.86 25.35
C ARG A 181 -1.04 13.96 24.10
N LEU A 182 0.28 13.73 24.22
CA LEU A 182 1.22 13.88 23.12
C LEU A 182 2.21 12.74 23.13
N THR A 183 2.25 12.06 21.99
CA THR A 183 3.25 11.06 21.65
C THR A 183 3.87 11.47 20.32
N ILE A 184 5.19 11.36 20.24
CA ILE A 184 5.96 11.60 19.01
C ILE A 184 6.56 10.28 18.56
N GLY A 185 6.73 10.09 17.26
CA GLY A 185 7.36 8.89 16.73
C GLY A 185 8.11 9.17 15.44
N GLY A 186 9.04 8.29 15.12
CA GLY A 186 9.81 8.31 13.89
C GLY A 186 10.29 6.91 13.52
N SER A 187 10.55 6.69 12.24
CA SER A 187 11.15 5.45 11.72
C SER A 187 12.34 5.76 10.82
N LEU A 188 13.23 4.79 10.72
CA LEU A 188 14.25 4.69 9.70
C LEU A 188 14.01 3.38 8.94
N ASP A 189 13.93 3.47 7.62
CA ASP A 189 13.46 2.37 6.80
C ASP A 189 14.57 1.90 5.85
N ALA A 190 14.85 0.60 5.84
CA ALA A 190 15.67 -0.02 4.81
C ALA A 190 14.75 -0.59 3.73
N LYS A 191 14.85 -0.08 2.50
CA LYS A 191 13.98 -0.45 1.38
C LYS A 191 14.72 -1.21 0.31
N TRP A 192 14.09 -2.26 -0.20
CA TRP A 192 14.57 -3.00 -1.37
C TRP A 192 13.51 -2.96 -2.46
N THR A 193 13.93 -2.57 -3.66
CA THR A 193 13.08 -2.51 -4.84
C THR A 193 13.52 -3.58 -5.83
N GLY A 194 12.61 -4.47 -6.19
CA GLY A 194 12.77 -5.46 -7.25
C GLY A 194 11.94 -5.07 -8.48
N LEU A 195 12.53 -5.23 -9.66
CA LEU A 195 11.91 -5.15 -10.98
C LEU A 195 11.92 -6.55 -11.60
#